data_AF-A0A8J9SDF9-F1
#
_entry.id   AF-A0A8J9SDF9-F1
#
_cell.length_a   1.000
_cell.length_b   1.000
_cell.length_c   1.000
_cell.angle_alpha   90.00
_cell.angle_beta   90.00
_cell.angle_gamma   90.00
#
_symmetry.space_group_name_H-M   'P 1'
#
loop_
_entity.id
_entity.type
_entity.pdbx_description
1 polymer ?
#
loop_
_entity_poly.entity_id
_entity_poly.type
_entity_poly.pdbx_seq_one_letter_code
_entity_poly.pdbx_strand_id
1 'polypeptide(L)' 'MEQDGTAQHSDTEQKMRVMEVAAAELQSLKSGRDVYIKKGAIFFRTDRTIAEKHVQGQLEELKEAATASSTS' A
#
# COMPACT_ATOMS: atom_id res chain seq x y z
N MET A 1 -11.82 -4.46 -31.89
CA MET A 1 -10.49 -4.52 -31.26
C MET A 1 -10.60 -3.70 -29.98
N GLU A 2 -11.05 -4.33 -28.90
CA GLU A 2 -11.26 -3.67 -27.62
C GLU A 2 -10.96 -4.69 -26.53
N GLN A 3 -9.85 -4.54 -25.83
CA GLN A 3 -9.53 -5.16 -24.54
C GLN A 3 -8.05 -4.87 -24.20
N ASP A 4 -7.77 -3.67 -23.69
CA ASP A 4 -6.47 -3.40 -23.05
C ASP A 4 -6.58 -2.46 -21.83
N GLY A 5 -7.80 -2.04 -21.43
CA GLY A 5 -8.02 -1.08 -20.35
C GLY A 5 -8.36 -1.67 -18.97
N THR A 6 -8.74 -2.95 -18.89
CA THR A 6 -9.27 -3.53 -17.63
C THR A 6 -8.20 -4.12 -16.70
N ALA A 7 -7.02 -4.49 -17.22
CA ALA A 7 -5.98 -5.14 -16.43
C ALA A 7 -5.32 -4.19 -15.40
N GLN A 8 -5.05 -2.94 -15.79
CA GLN A 8 -4.35 -1.96 -14.94
C GLN A 8 -5.19 -1.44 -13.75
N HIS A 9 -6.52 -1.36 -13.92
CA HIS A 9 -7.41 -0.97 -12.82
C HIS A 9 -7.45 -2.03 -11.72
N SER A 10 -7.45 -3.32 -12.09
CA SER A 10 -7.45 -4.42 -11.12
C SER A 10 -6.18 -4.47 -10.26
N ASP A 11 -5.02 -4.14 -10.84
CA ASP A 11 -3.75 -4.10 -10.12
C ASP A 11 -3.68 -2.95 -9.11
N THR A 12 -4.24 -1.79 -9.45
CA THR A 12 -4.26 -0.62 -8.55
C THR A 12 -5.22 -0.85 -7.38
N GLU A 13 -6.41 -1.39 -7.64
CA GLU A 13 -7.36 -1.78 -6.59
C GLU A 13 -6.79 -2.85 -5.66
N GLN A 14 -6.11 -3.86 -6.22
CA GLN A 14 -5.45 -4.89 -5.43
C GLN A 14 -4.34 -4.28 -4.55
N LYS A 15 -3.52 -3.37 -5.08
CA LYS A 15 -2.49 -2.68 -4.30
C LYS A 15 -3.08 -1.84 -3.18
N MET A 16 -4.16 -1.09 -3.45
CA MET A 16 -4.87 -0.33 -2.40
C MET A 16 -5.35 -1.25 -1.29
N ARG A 17 -5.97 -2.38 -1.65
CA ARG A 17 -6.46 -3.36 -0.66
C ARG A 17 -5.33 -3.97 0.17
N VAL A 18 -4.19 -4.26 -0.45
CA VAL A 18 -3.00 -4.75 0.28
C VAL A 18 -2.51 -3.71 1.29
N MET A 19 -2.48 -2.43 0.91
CA MET A 19 -2.07 -1.34 1.81
C MET A 19 -3.07 -1.12 2.95
N GLU A 20 -4.38 -1.21 2.68
CA GLU A 20 -5.42 -1.13 3.71
C GLU A 20 -5.30 -2.26 4.75
N VAL A 21 -5.08 -3.49 4.28
CA VAL A 21 -4.84 -4.64 5.17
C VAL A 21 -3.57 -4.43 5.98
N ALA A 22 -2.46 -4.02 5.34
CA ALA A 22 -1.20 -3.76 6.04
C ALA A 22 -1.34 -2.68 7.13
N ALA A 23 -2.12 -1.62 6.87
CA ALA A 23 -2.40 -0.57 7.85
C ALA A 23 -3.20 -1.12 9.05
N ALA A 24 -4.23 -1.93 8.79
CA ALA A 24 -5.04 -2.56 9.83
C ALA A 24 -4.22 -3.56 10.67
N GLU A 25 -3.37 -4.36 10.02
CA GLU A 25 -2.47 -5.30 10.69
C GLU A 25 -1.48 -4.57 11.60
N LEU A 26 -0.85 -3.49 11.11
CA LEU A 26 0.04 -2.66 11.91
C LEU A 26 -0.66 -2.07 13.14
N GLN A 27 -1.86 -1.52 12.99
CA GLN A 27 -2.63 -0.96 14.12
C GLN A 27 -3.00 -2.04 15.15
N SER A 28 -3.31 -3.26 14.70
CA SER A 28 -3.63 -4.39 15.57
C SER A 28 -2.39 -5.03 16.23
N LEU A 29 -1.19 -4.61 15.84
CA LEU A 29 0.05 -5.25 16.26
C LEU A 29 0.32 -4.98 17.74
N LYS A 30 0.45 -6.08 18.51
CA LYS A 30 0.83 -6.03 19.92
C LYS A 30 2.19 -5.36 20.11
N SER A 31 2.37 -4.71 21.26
CA SER A 31 3.65 -4.11 21.65
C SER A 31 4.78 -5.15 21.68
N GLY A 32 6.01 -4.72 21.37
CA GLY A 32 7.21 -5.57 21.39
C GLY A 32 7.42 -6.42 20.13
N ARG A 33 6.65 -6.21 19.07
CA ARG A 33 6.85 -6.86 17.77
C ARG A 33 7.78 -6.03 16.90
N ASP A 34 8.79 -6.68 16.33
CA ASP A 34 9.64 -6.05 15.32
C ASP A 34 8.88 -5.88 14.01
N VAL A 35 9.05 -4.71 13.39
CA VAL A 35 8.45 -4.36 12.11
C VAL A 35 9.56 -4.11 11.10
N TYR A 36 9.33 -4.55 9.86
CA TYR A 36 10.30 -4.42 8.78
C TYR A 36 9.64 -3.87 7.52
N ILE A 37 10.34 -2.96 6.84
CA ILE A 37 9.99 -2.50 5.49
C ILE A 37 10.90 -3.22 4.49
N LYS A 38 10.30 -3.92 3.53
CA LYS A 38 11.03 -4.59 2.45
C LYS A 38 11.32 -3.60 1.32
N LYS A 39 12.59 -3.49 0.91
CA LYS A 39 13.01 -2.76 -0.30
C LYS A 39 13.89 -3.68 -1.15
N GLY A 40 13.38 -4.13 -2.29
CA GLY A 40 14.04 -5.16 -3.09
C GLY A 40 14.23 -6.47 -2.31
N ALA A 41 15.48 -6.92 -2.18
CA ALA A 41 15.84 -8.12 -1.43
C ALA A 41 16.16 -7.86 0.06
N ILE A 42 16.08 -6.61 0.53
CA ILE A 42 16.53 -6.20 1.86
C ILE A 42 15.32 -5.86 2.75
N PHE A 43 15.40 -6.22 4.03
CA PHE A 43 14.42 -5.89 5.06
C PHE A 43 15.04 -4.91 6.06
N PHE A 44 14.47 -3.70 6.15
CA PHE A 44 14.91 -2.66 7.07
C PHE A 44 14.04 -2.70 8.31
N ARG A 45 14.63 -2.98 9.47
CA ARG A 45 13.93 -2.87 10.76
C ARG A 45 13.49 -1.42 10.98
N THR A 46 12.27 -1.23 11.45
CA THR A 46 11.71 0.08 11.74
C THR A 46 10.72 0.02 12.90
N ASP A 47 10.28 1.18 13.34
CA ASP A 47 9.24 1.32 14.35
C ASP A 47 7.86 1.21 13.71
N ARG A 48 6.90 0.67 14.48
CA ARG A 48 5.51 0.53 14.05
C ARG A 48 4.93 1.84 13.53
N THR A 49 5.16 2.95 14.23
CA THR A 49 4.66 4.28 13.83
C THR A 49 5.25 4.75 12.50
N ILE A 50 6.52 4.42 12.21
CA ILE A 50 7.16 4.77 10.94
C ILE A 50 6.59 3.91 9.81
N ALA A 51 6.39 2.61 10.07
CA ALA A 51 5.75 1.71 9.11
C ALA A 51 4.30 2.11 8.82
N GLU A 52 3.53 2.52 9.83
CA GLU A 52 2.16 3.02 9.66
C GLU A 52 2.13 4.24 8.74
N LYS A 53 2.99 5.25 8.99
CA LYS A 53 3.12 6.42 8.12
C LYS A 53 3.52 6.06 6.70
N HIS A 54 4.43 5.08 6.56
CA HIS A 54 4.86 4.61 5.24
C HIS A 54 3.71 3.99 4.43
N VAL A 55 2.94 3.10 5.06
CA VAL A 55 1.78 2.45 4.41
C VAL A 55 0.67 3.46 4.11
N GLN A 56 0.40 4.39 5.04
CA GLN A 56 -0.60 5.44 4.83
C GLN A 56 -0.24 6.35 3.67
N GLY A 57 1.02 6.79 3.57
CA GLY A 57 1.50 7.60 2.44
C GLY A 57 1.35 6.87 1.10
N GLN A 58 1.71 5.59 1.02
CA GLN A 58 1.53 4.80 -0.20
C GLN A 58 0.05 4.60 -0.58
N LEU A 59 -0.83 4.45 0.41
CA LEU A 59 -2.27 4.34 0.15
C LEU A 59 -2.84 5.65 -0.39
N GLU A 60 -2.40 6.79 0.15
CA GLU A 60 -2.82 8.12 -0.33
C GLU A 60 -2.37 8.36 -1.77
N GLU A 61 -1.09 8.09 -2.08
CA GLU A 61 -0.56 8.16 -3.46
C GLU A 61 -1.35 7.28 -4.44
N LEU A 62 -1.71 6.06 -4.05
CA LEU A 62 -2.52 5.16 -4.88
C LEU A 62 -3.95 5.68 -5.09
N LYS A 63 -4.56 6.28 -4.06
CA LYS A 63 -5.90 6.87 -4.15
C LYS A 63 -5.91 8.10 -5.06
N GLU A 64 -4.90 8.96 -4.96
CA GLU A 64 -4.73 10.11 -5.85
C GLU A 64 -4.49 9.68 -7.30
N ALA A 65 -3.68 8.64 -7.54
CA ALA A 65 -3.46 8.12 -8.88
C ALA A 65 -4.75 7.52 -9.51
N ALA A 66 -5.59 6.88 -8.69
CA ALA A 66 -6.86 6.30 -9.12
C ALA A 66 -7.91 7.38 -9.49
N THR A 67 -7.96 8.49 -8.74
CA THR A 67 -8.86 9.61 -9.05
C THR A 67 -8.39 10.39 -10.28
N ALA A 68 -7.08 10.64 -10.42
CA ALA A 68 -6.52 11.34 -11.56
C ALA A 68 -6.75 10.61 -12.90
N SER A 69 -6.64 9.27 -12.90
CA SER A 69 -6.89 8.45 -14.09
C SER A 69 -8.36 8.39 -14.53
N SER A 70 -9.31 8.77 -13.67
CA SER A 70 -10.74 8.76 -13.99
C SER A 70 -11.25 10.09 -14.59
N THR A 71 -10.40 11.12 -14.66
CA THR A 71 -10.75 12.47 -15.13
C THR A 71 -10.06 12.89 -16.45
N SER A 72 -9.31 11.99 -17.10
CA SER A 72 -8.68 12.23 -18.42
C SER A 72 -9.38 11.49 -19.55
#